data_AF-A0A7J7M421-F1
#
_entry.id   AF-A0A7J7M421-F1
#
_cell.length_a   1.000
_cell.length_b   1.000
_cell.length_c   1.000
_cell.angle_alpha   90.00
_cell.angle_beta   90.00
_cell.angle_gamma   90.00
#
_symmetry.space_group_name_H-M   'P 1'
#
loop_
_entity.id
_entity.type
_entity.pdbx_description
1 polymer ?
#
loop_
_entity_poly.entity_id
_entity_poly.type
_entity_poly.pdbx_seq_one_letter_code
_entity_poly.pdbx_strand_id
1 'polypeptide(L)'
;MSVTFLFSWLFQGKTLAFVLPILESLTNGPAKGSRKRCYGRAPSVLVLLTTRELAKQVYAEFEVYGWSLNLTGCCLYGGAPCHSQETSLKRGVDIVIGTPGRIKIIFSSVVANMW
;
A
#
# COMPACT_ATOMS: atom_id res chain seq x y z
N MET A 1 10.48 -2.16 6.76
CA MET A 1 9.37 -1.35 6.22
C MET A 1 9.92 0.00 5.85
N SER A 2 9.94 0.35 4.56
CA SER A 2 10.31 1.70 4.13
C SER A 2 9.05 2.57 4.12
N VAL A 3 9.02 3.61 4.95
CA VAL A 3 7.92 4.58 4.99
C VAL A 3 8.29 5.73 4.06
N THR A 4 7.53 5.88 2.99
CA THR A 4 7.78 6.90 1.98
C THR A 4 6.77 8.03 2.16
N PHE A 5 7.24 9.18 2.63
CA PHE A 5 6.43 10.40 2.75
C PHE A 5 6.60 11.21 1.46
N LEU A 6 5.55 11.34 0.65
CA LEU A 6 5.62 12.19 -0.55
C LEU A 6 4.46 13.20 -0.59
N PHE A 7 4.84 14.47 -0.63
CA PHE A 7 3.98 15.63 -0.87
C PHE A 7 4.18 16.09 -2.32
N SER A 8 3.11 16.35 -3.09
CA SER A 8 2.90 17.59 -3.87
C SER A 8 1.96 17.43 -5.09
N TRP A 9 1.49 18.60 -5.54
CA TRP A 9 0.38 19.01 -6.40
C TRP A 9 0.12 18.25 -7.72
N LEU A 10 -1.18 18.10 -7.98
CA LEU A 10 -1.85 17.51 -9.13
C LEU A 10 -1.33 18.00 -10.49
N PHE A 11 -0.75 17.11 -11.30
CA PHE A 11 -0.85 17.08 -12.77
C PHE A 11 -0.57 15.65 -13.25
N GLN A 12 -1.41 15.14 -14.17
CA GLN A 12 -1.53 13.74 -14.64
C GLN A 12 -0.27 13.07 -15.23
N GLY A 13 0.89 13.74 -15.26
CA GLY A 13 2.18 13.17 -15.66
C GLY A 13 3.13 12.80 -14.51
N LYS A 14 2.80 13.15 -13.25
CA LYS A 14 3.67 12.90 -12.09
C LYS A 14 3.29 11.66 -11.28
N THR A 15 2.16 11.03 -11.57
CA THR A 15 1.77 9.85 -10.81
C THR A 15 2.68 8.66 -11.06
N LEU A 16 3.19 8.50 -12.29
CA LEU A 16 4.28 7.58 -12.57
C LEU A 16 5.55 7.93 -11.77
N ALA A 17 5.85 9.21 -11.57
CA ALA A 17 6.98 9.62 -10.72
C ALA A 17 6.79 9.23 -9.24
N PHE A 18 5.54 9.02 -8.79
CA PHE A 18 5.24 8.48 -7.46
C PHE A 18 5.31 6.94 -7.42
N VAL A 19 4.77 6.27 -8.44
CA VAL A 19 4.66 4.80 -8.48
C VAL A 19 5.99 4.14 -8.86
N LEU A 20 6.76 4.73 -9.79
CA LEU A 20 8.02 4.19 -10.29
C LEU A 20 9.07 3.92 -9.20
N PRO A 21 9.40 4.87 -8.29
CA PRO A 21 10.36 4.59 -7.22
C PRO A 21 9.86 3.51 -6.25
N ILE A 22 8.53 3.39 -6.08
CA ILE A 22 7.94 2.33 -5.26
C ILE A 22 8.09 0.97 -5.95
N LEU A 23 7.80 0.89 -7.25
CA LEU A 23 7.98 -0.31 -8.06
C LEU A 23 9.45 -0.75 -8.10
N GLU A 24 10.36 0.19 -8.28
CA GLU A 24 11.80 -0.07 -8.29
C GLU A 24 12.28 -0.63 -6.95
N SER A 25 11.85 -0.02 -5.84
CA SER A 25 12.14 -0.50 -4.48
C SER A 25 11.66 -1.94 -4.25
N LEU A 26 10.46 -2.27 -4.74
CA LEU A 26 9.86 -3.61 -4.61
C LEU A 26 10.48 -4.66 -5.54
N THR A 27 10.99 -4.25 -6.71
CA THR A 27 11.44 -5.17 -7.77
C THR A 27 12.96 -5.40 -7.73
N ASN A 28 13.72 -4.32 -7.55
CA ASN A 28 15.19 -4.30 -7.62
C ASN A 28 15.84 -3.81 -6.33
N GLY A 29 15.08 -3.14 -5.45
CA GLY A 29 15.57 -2.60 -4.20
C GLY A 29 15.56 -3.58 -3.01
N PRO A 30 15.86 -3.08 -1.80
CA PRO A 30 15.97 -3.88 -0.58
C PRO A 30 14.67 -4.58 -0.18
N ALA A 31 13.51 -4.12 -0.67
CA ALA A 31 12.23 -4.75 -0.41
C ALA A 31 12.03 -6.06 -1.20
N LYS A 32 12.83 -6.32 -2.26
CA LYS A 32 12.76 -7.54 -3.06
C LYS A 32 12.90 -8.82 -2.23
N GLY A 33 13.83 -8.83 -1.28
CA GLY A 33 14.11 -9.97 -0.39
C GLY A 33 13.02 -10.22 0.66
N SER A 34 12.16 -9.22 0.92
CA SER A 34 11.03 -9.33 1.85
C SER A 34 9.77 -9.92 1.18
N ARG A 35 9.83 -10.25 -0.12
CA ARG A 35 8.68 -10.73 -0.90
C ARG A 35 8.33 -12.22 -0.70
N LYS A 36 8.64 -12.83 0.44
CA LYS A 36 8.11 -14.18 0.74
C LYS A 36 6.57 -14.08 0.82
N ARG A 37 5.87 -14.78 -0.07
CA ARG A 37 4.40 -14.83 -0.07
C ARG A 37 3.97 -15.77 1.06
N CYS A 38 3.66 -15.19 2.21
CA CYS A 38 3.13 -15.92 3.37
C CYS A 38 1.95 -15.14 3.95
N TYR A 39 0.95 -15.87 4.44
CA TYR A 39 -0.19 -15.30 5.13
C TYR A 39 0.29 -14.55 6.39
N GLY A 40 -0.27 -13.38 6.66
CA GLY A 40 0.09 -12.57 7.83
C GLY A 40 1.43 -11.83 7.74
N ARG A 41 2.08 -11.76 6.57
CA ARG A 41 3.31 -10.97 6.44
C ARG A 41 3.04 -9.45 6.54
N ALA A 42 4.01 -8.71 7.05
CA ALA A 42 3.99 -7.25 7.00
C ALA A 42 4.23 -6.73 5.57
N PRO A 43 3.57 -5.63 5.16
CA PRO A 43 3.84 -4.99 3.88
C PRO A 43 5.26 -4.42 3.83
N SER A 44 5.85 -4.41 2.64
CA SER A 44 7.23 -3.92 2.47
C SER A 44 7.29 -2.39 2.38
N VAL A 45 6.26 -1.80 1.76
CA VAL A 45 6.14 -0.36 1.53
C VAL A 45 4.81 0.16 2.08
N LEU A 46 4.87 1.33 2.72
CA LEU A 46 3.71 2.08 3.19
C LEU A 46 3.71 3.47 2.57
N VAL A 47 2.61 3.83 1.89
CA VAL A 47 2.37 5.14 1.28
C VAL A 47 1.24 5.83 2.04
N LEU A 48 1.57 6.95 2.67
CA LEU A 48 0.64 7.73 3.49
C LEU A 48 0.13 8.94 2.71
N LEU A 49 -1.18 9.05 2.58
CA LEU A 49 -1.85 10.12 1.84
C LEU A 49 -2.88 10.82 2.73
N THR A 50 -3.07 12.12 2.51
CA THR A 50 -3.92 12.96 3.37
C THR A 50 -5.41 12.81 3.07
N THR A 51 -5.77 12.43 1.84
CA THR A 51 -7.16 12.28 1.40
C THR A 51 -7.44 10.89 0.84
N ARG A 52 -8.71 10.48 0.91
CA ARG A 52 -9.18 9.22 0.35
C ARG A 52 -9.09 9.22 -1.17
N GLU A 53 -9.44 10.34 -1.78
CA GLU A 53 -9.51 10.52 -3.22
C GLU A 53 -8.12 10.35 -3.83
N LEU A 54 -7.10 10.95 -3.19
CA LEU A 54 -5.71 10.79 -3.60
C LEU A 54 -5.23 9.34 -3.40
N ALA A 55 -5.61 8.69 -2.29
CA ALA A 55 -5.29 7.28 -2.06
C ALA A 55 -5.86 6.35 -3.12
N LYS A 56 -7.11 6.59 -3.54
CA LYS A 56 -7.74 5.82 -4.62
C LYS A 56 -7.06 6.06 -5.97
N GLN A 57 -6.68 7.30 -6.27
CA GLN A 57 -5.98 7.64 -7.52
C GLN A 57 -4.62 6.93 -7.61
N VAL A 58 -3.79 7.07 -6.57
CA VAL A 58 -2.47 6.43 -6.53
C VAL A 58 -2.59 4.91 -6.54
N TYR A 59 -3.59 4.34 -5.85
CA TYR A 59 -3.83 2.90 -5.85
C TYR A 59 -4.27 2.36 -7.21
N ALA A 60 -5.20 3.04 -7.89
CA ALA A 60 -5.65 2.64 -9.23
C ALA A 60 -4.49 2.65 -10.23
N GLU A 61 -3.61 3.65 -10.14
CA GLU A 61 -2.43 3.71 -10.99
C GLU A 61 -1.41 2.62 -10.63
N PHE A 62 -1.22 2.34 -9.34
CA PHE A 62 -0.42 1.21 -8.90
C PHE A 62 -0.98 -0.12 -9.41
N GLU A 63 -2.29 -0.35 -9.42
CA GLU A 63 -2.86 -1.62 -9.91
C GLU A 63 -2.54 -1.88 -11.40
N VAL A 64 -2.57 -0.83 -12.23
CA VAL A 64 -2.23 -0.93 -13.66
C VAL A 64 -0.80 -1.43 -13.86
N TYR A 65 0.17 -0.92 -13.10
CA TYR A 65 1.58 -1.28 -13.28
C TYR A 65 2.02 -2.48 -12.42
N GLY A 66 1.47 -2.58 -11.21
CA GLY A 66 1.81 -3.58 -10.20
C GLY A 66 1.40 -5.00 -10.61
N TRP A 67 0.30 -5.14 -11.36
CA TRP A 67 -0.14 -6.44 -11.87
C TRP A 67 0.93 -7.05 -12.81
N SER A 68 1.45 -6.28 -13.77
CA SER A 68 2.51 -6.73 -14.68
C SER A 68 3.79 -7.17 -13.96
N LEU A 69 4.01 -6.70 -12.72
CA LEU A 69 5.18 -6.99 -11.90
C LEU A 69 4.90 -8.03 -10.79
N ASN A 70 3.72 -8.68 -10.81
CA ASN A 70 3.29 -9.64 -9.80
C ASN A 70 3.29 -9.08 -8.36
N LEU A 71 3.04 -7.77 -8.23
CA LEU A 71 2.94 -7.06 -6.96
C LEU A 71 1.49 -6.97 -6.52
N THR A 72 1.28 -7.08 -5.21
CA THR A 72 -0.02 -7.02 -4.54
C THR A 72 -0.11 -5.79 -3.67
N GLY A 73 -1.26 -5.11 -3.69
CA GLY A 73 -1.48 -3.90 -2.91
C GLY A 73 -2.81 -3.93 -2.15
N CYS A 74 -2.92 -3.05 -1.17
CA CYS A 74 -4.20 -2.75 -0.54
C CYS A 74 -4.36 -1.23 -0.33
N CYS A 75 -5.56 -0.71 -0.58
CA CYS A 75 -5.92 0.68 -0.34
C CYS A 75 -6.69 0.82 0.98
N LEU A 76 -6.15 1.57 1.94
CA LEU A 76 -6.75 1.74 3.28
C LEU A 76 -7.29 3.16 3.47
N TYR A 77 -8.61 3.30 3.47
CA TYR A 77 -9.29 4.58 3.71
C TYR A 77 -10.68 4.42 4.34
N GLY A 78 -11.21 5.53 4.88
CA GLY A 78 -12.54 5.58 5.50
C GLY A 78 -13.70 5.59 4.48
N GLY A 79 -14.86 5.04 4.87
CA GLY A 79 -16.03 4.95 3.99
C GLY A 79 -16.07 3.70 3.09
N ALA A 80 -15.14 2.76 3.28
CA ALA A 80 -15.24 1.39 2.76
C ALA A 80 -15.30 0.39 3.93
N PRO A 81 -15.83 -0.82 3.75
CA PRO A 81 -15.92 -1.83 4.80
C PRO A 81 -14.55 -2.16 5.43
N CYS A 82 -14.47 -2.15 6.76
CA CYS A 82 -13.21 -2.43 7.47
C CYS A 82 -12.77 -3.88 7.25
N HIS A 83 -13.72 -4.82 7.33
CA HIS A 83 -13.45 -6.25 7.20
C HIS A 83 -12.76 -6.60 5.86
N SER A 84 -13.25 -6.05 4.73
CA SER A 84 -12.64 -6.31 3.42
C SER A 84 -11.18 -5.82 3.34
N GLN A 85 -10.87 -4.69 3.99
CA GLN A 85 -9.53 -4.14 4.03
C GLN A 85 -8.62 -4.99 4.94
N GLU A 86 -9.12 -5.43 6.10
CA GLU A 86 -8.39 -6.33 7.01
C GLU A 86 -8.10 -7.68 6.35
N THR A 87 -9.07 -8.30 5.68
CA THR A 87 -8.86 -9.57 4.97
C THR A 87 -7.81 -9.44 3.89
N SER A 88 -7.82 -8.34 3.14
CA SER A 88 -6.82 -8.06 2.10
C SER A 88 -5.43 -7.90 2.71
N LEU A 89 -5.31 -7.19 3.84
CA LEU A 89 -4.05 -7.03 4.55
C LEU A 89 -3.54 -8.38 5.13
N LYS A 90 -4.43 -9.19 5.72
CA LYS A 90 -4.11 -10.51 6.29
C LYS A 90 -3.61 -11.51 5.25
N ARG A 91 -4.14 -11.47 4.02
CA ARG A 91 -3.64 -12.27 2.88
C ARG A 91 -2.17 -12.00 2.57
N GLY A 92 -1.64 -10.86 3.02
CA GLY A 92 -0.28 -10.41 2.77
C GLY A 92 -0.21 -9.61 1.47
N VAL A 93 0.26 -8.37 1.58
CA VAL A 93 0.44 -7.46 0.43
C VAL A 93 1.88 -6.95 0.34
N ASP A 94 2.31 -6.51 -0.83
CA ASP A 94 3.60 -5.84 -1.04
C ASP A 94 3.55 -4.38 -0.60
N ILE A 95 2.46 -3.70 -0.91
CA ILE A 95 2.26 -2.28 -0.64
C ILE A 95 0.93 -2.00 0.07
N VAL A 96 0.96 -1.02 0.99
CA VAL A 96 -0.25 -0.41 1.53
C VAL A 96 -0.26 1.07 1.17
N ILE A 97 -1.34 1.53 0.55
CA ILE A 97 -1.57 2.94 0.19
C ILE A 97 -2.80 3.42 0.96
N GLY A 98 -2.72 4.50 1.72
CA GLY A 98 -3.90 4.90 2.48
C GLY A 98 -3.76 6.11 3.38
N THR A 99 -4.84 6.40 4.12
CA THR A 99 -4.87 7.50 5.07
C THR A 99 -4.31 7.05 6.43
N PRO A 100 -3.46 7.87 7.10
CA PRO A 100 -2.80 7.49 8.35
C PRO A 100 -3.76 6.98 9.43
N GLY A 101 -4.88 7.67 9.63
CA GLY A 101 -5.88 7.29 10.63
C GLY A 101 -6.48 5.91 10.37
N ARG A 102 -6.77 5.59 9.10
CA ARG A 102 -7.34 4.28 8.75
C ARG A 102 -6.32 3.16 8.86
N ILE A 103 -5.08 3.42 8.42
CA ILE A 103 -3.97 2.48 8.52
C ILE A 103 -3.75 2.08 9.98
N LYS A 104 -3.69 3.06 10.90
CA LYS A 104 -3.51 2.80 12.33
C LYS A 104 -4.60 1.87 12.90
N ILE A 105 -5.87 2.13 12.55
CA ILE A 105 -7.01 1.32 13.01
C ILE A 105 -6.89 -0.13 12.51
N ILE A 106 -6.62 -0.31 11.23
CA ILE A 106 -6.59 -1.64 10.61
C ILE A 106 -5.37 -2.43 11.07
N PHE A 107 -4.20 -1.80 11.18
CA PHE A 107 -3.02 -2.47 11.74
C PHE A 107 -3.24 -2.88 13.19
N SER A 108 -3.82 -2.01 14.01
CA SER A 108 -4.16 -2.36 15.40
C SER A 108 -5.14 -3.53 15.47
N SER A 109 -6.17 -3.55 14.61
CA SER A 109 -7.13 -4.65 14.53
C SER A 109 -6.46 -5.96 14.11
N VAL A 110 -5.64 -5.95 13.06
CA VAL A 110 -4.95 -7.15 12.57
C VAL A 110 -3.95 -7.69 13.59
N VAL A 111 -3.18 -6.82 14.25
CA VAL A 111 -2.23 -7.21 15.30
C VAL A 111 -2.95 -7.74 16.54
N ALA A 112 -4.07 -7.11 16.95
CA ALA A 112 -4.86 -7.58 18.09
C ALA A 112 -5.48 -8.97 17.85
N ASN A 113 -5.83 -9.30 16.61
CA ASN A 113 -6.35 -10.62 16.24
C ASN A 113 -5.25 -11.69 16.05
N MET A 114 -3.97 -11.37 16.28
CA MET A 114 -2.85 -12.31 16.20
C MET A 114 -2.39 -12.84 17.58
N TRP A 115 -2.96 -12.30 18.67
CA TRP A 115 -2.77 -12.75 20.06
C TRP A 115 -4.10 -13.26 20.61
#